data_AF-A0A931USW7-F1
#
_entry.id   AF-A0A931USW7-F1
#
_cell.length_a   1.000
_cell.length_b   1.000
_cell.length_c   1.000
_cell.angle_alpha   90.00
_cell.angle_beta   90.00
_cell.angle_gamma   90.00
#
_symmetry.space_group_name_H-M   'P 1'
#
loop_
_entity.id
_entity.type
_entity.pdbx_description
1 polymer ?
#
loop_
_entity_poly.entity_id
_entity_poly.type
_entity_poly.pdbx_seq_one_letter_code
_entity_poly.pdbx_strand_id
1 'polypeptide(L)'
;MPLSNKLRRVALLMEPDVQRTLERQAQRVAGHDAARFDDRTGTVVFTRHGGVLWQPRAERIADWVPDLGMFYWWWHGAKFAEFPRSKLDVIYREGQNYALSELTTDSVGAESLEDAELLTHLALQLLRADGLYRSRAVDRVSWFALFGGGASEAPRMVSDGSSLRDTNITSASQRPAWLTTDPHETGVGIGPSFVPAAVGAPKTAWSVAPPPRNPSGERAALLGVRTMPPLDLSPEPMLDAIPKAPRAPTPPPPQVNLPIREPAREIFMPVAQTALADIATTVPQFAQALVVVRVEAVQPGKHRFFVQLVALDGGGDLISLDPSRALLDAATKMISDDARDGNGRWHKLAARLRPTARGASVDVEVA
;
A
#
# COMPACT_ATOMS: atom_id res chain seq x y z
N MET A 1 -4.50 -14.42 -4.34
CA MET A 1 -5.45 -14.99 -5.33
C MET A 1 -4.72 -15.05 -6.65
N PRO A 2 -4.76 -16.18 -7.37
CA PRO A 2 -4.13 -16.31 -8.67
C PRO A 2 -4.79 -15.38 -9.69
N LEU A 3 -4.02 -14.91 -10.68
CA LEU A 3 -4.54 -14.08 -11.77
C LEU A 3 -5.68 -14.80 -12.51
N SER A 4 -6.76 -14.08 -12.83
CA SER A 4 -7.90 -14.69 -13.52
C SER A 4 -7.54 -15.16 -14.93
N ASN A 5 -8.20 -16.25 -15.36
CA ASN A 5 -8.07 -16.75 -16.73
C ASN A 5 -8.47 -15.70 -17.78
N LYS A 6 -9.39 -14.81 -17.44
CA LYS A 6 -9.84 -13.73 -18.31
C LYS A 6 -8.69 -12.74 -18.57
N LEU A 7 -8.00 -12.29 -17.52
CA LEU A 7 -6.85 -11.42 -17.65
C LEU A 7 -5.73 -12.08 -18.46
N ARG A 8 -5.43 -13.36 -18.19
CA ARG A 8 -4.41 -14.11 -18.93
C ARG A 8 -4.73 -14.18 -20.43
N ARG A 9 -5.99 -14.40 -20.81
CA ARG A 9 -6.42 -14.38 -22.22
C ARG A 9 -6.23 -13.01 -22.88
N VAL A 10 -6.57 -11.93 -22.18
CA VAL A 10 -6.35 -10.56 -22.70
C VAL A 10 -4.85 -10.28 -22.86
N ALA A 11 -4.02 -10.69 -21.91
CA ALA A 11 -2.58 -10.53 -21.99
C ALA A 11 -1.97 -11.29 -23.19
N LEU A 12 -2.40 -12.54 -23.42
CA LEU A 12 -1.97 -13.33 -24.59
C LEU A 12 -2.31 -12.66 -25.92
N LEU A 13 -3.48 -12.01 -26.02
CA LEU A 13 -3.86 -11.28 -27.23
C LEU A 13 -2.98 -10.05 -27.49
N MET A 14 -2.41 -9.45 -26.43
CA MET A 14 -1.58 -8.25 -26.50
C MET A 14 -0.07 -8.54 -26.58
N GLU A 15 0.34 -9.78 -26.31
CA GLU A 15 1.74 -10.20 -26.25
C GLU A 15 2.56 -9.82 -27.51
N PRO A 16 2.07 -9.98 -28.75
CA PRO A 16 2.85 -9.60 -29.94
C PRO A 16 3.16 -8.10 -30.05
N ASP A 17 2.29 -7.23 -29.51
CA ASP A 17 2.52 -5.78 -29.49
C ASP A 17 3.50 -5.37 -28.39
N VAL A 18 3.38 -6.01 -27.22
CA VAL A 18 4.32 -5.84 -26.10
C VAL A 18 5.72 -6.22 -26.56
N GLN A 19 5.86 -7.40 -27.19
CA GLN A 19 7.15 -7.91 -27.66
C GLN A 19 7.80 -6.96 -28.67
N ARG A 20 7.03 -6.46 -29.65
CA ARG A 20 7.51 -5.44 -30.61
C ARG A 20 7.95 -4.14 -29.93
N THR A 21 7.31 -3.75 -28.84
CA THR A 21 7.69 -2.54 -28.09
C THR A 21 8.99 -2.77 -27.31
N LEU A 22 9.11 -3.90 -26.63
CA LEU A 22 10.34 -4.27 -25.92
C LEU A 22 11.53 -4.45 -26.87
N GLU A 23 11.32 -5.03 -28.05
CA GLU A 23 12.35 -5.16 -29.09
C GLU A 23 12.83 -3.81 -29.61
N ARG A 24 11.90 -2.87 -29.89
CA ARG A 24 12.24 -1.50 -30.29
C ARG A 24 13.03 -0.78 -29.20
N GLN A 25 12.64 -0.95 -27.94
CA GLN A 25 13.40 -0.41 -26.81
C GLN A 25 14.81 -1.02 -26.77
N ALA A 26 14.92 -2.35 -26.84
CA ALA A 26 16.19 -3.06 -26.78
C ALA A 26 17.15 -2.60 -27.88
N GLN A 27 16.64 -2.40 -29.11
CA GLN A 27 17.41 -1.82 -30.21
C GLN A 27 17.86 -0.39 -29.91
N ARG A 28 16.99 0.44 -29.34
CA ARG A 28 17.30 1.85 -29.01
C ARG A 28 18.38 1.98 -27.93
N VAL A 29 18.38 1.08 -26.94
CA VAL A 29 19.38 1.08 -25.85
C VAL A 29 20.48 0.05 -26.07
N ALA A 30 20.66 -0.43 -27.29
CA ALA A 30 21.66 -1.45 -27.61
C ALA A 30 23.07 -0.95 -27.24
N GLY A 31 23.76 -1.73 -26.41
CA GLY A 31 25.11 -1.42 -25.94
C GLY A 31 25.20 -0.40 -24.80
N HIS A 32 24.09 -0.09 -24.11
CA HIS A 32 24.15 0.66 -22.85
C HIS A 32 24.96 -0.10 -21.78
N ASP A 33 25.69 0.62 -20.95
CA ASP A 33 26.47 0.06 -19.83
C ASP A 33 25.79 0.29 -18.48
N ALA A 34 24.96 1.33 -18.36
CA ALA A 34 24.16 1.59 -17.19
C ALA A 34 22.78 2.17 -17.55
N ALA A 35 21.82 1.91 -16.67
CA ALA A 35 20.48 2.48 -16.72
C ALA A 35 20.02 2.82 -15.30
N ARG A 36 19.66 4.08 -15.05
CA ARG A 36 19.26 4.55 -13.73
C ARG A 36 18.01 5.39 -13.80
N PHE A 37 17.06 5.10 -12.91
CA PHE A 37 15.92 5.97 -12.63
C PHE A 37 16.34 7.12 -11.70
N ASP A 38 16.00 8.35 -12.09
CA ASP A 38 16.12 9.54 -11.28
C ASP A 38 14.73 9.99 -10.82
N ASP A 39 14.45 9.74 -9.54
CA ASP A 39 13.17 10.04 -8.90
C ASP A 39 12.87 11.54 -8.88
N ARG A 40 13.90 12.40 -8.86
CA ARG A 40 13.73 13.85 -8.83
C ARG A 40 13.20 14.38 -10.16
N THR A 41 13.67 13.83 -11.27
CA THR A 41 13.28 14.27 -12.61
C THR A 41 12.19 13.41 -13.22
N GLY A 42 11.90 12.24 -12.64
CA GLY A 42 10.98 11.26 -13.22
C GLY A 42 11.48 10.78 -14.58
N THR A 43 12.80 10.57 -14.73
CA THR A 43 13.40 10.09 -15.97
C THR A 43 14.25 8.86 -15.73
N VAL A 44 14.35 7.99 -16.74
CA VAL A 44 15.38 6.94 -16.77
C VAL A 44 16.46 7.39 -17.71
N VAL A 45 17.73 7.30 -17.29
CA VAL A 45 18.88 7.64 -18.13
C VAL A 45 19.59 6.34 -18.51
N PHE A 46 19.66 6.06 -19.81
CA PHE A 46 20.50 5.00 -20.37
C PHE A 46 21.82 5.62 -20.83
N THR A 47 22.95 5.10 -20.35
CA THR A 47 24.28 5.61 -20.69
C THR A 47 25.11 4.58 -21.44
N ARG A 48 26.12 5.06 -22.16
CA ARG A 48 27.19 4.26 -22.74
C ARG A 48 28.48 5.05 -22.73
N HIS A 49 29.53 4.53 -22.10
CA HIS A 49 30.83 5.18 -21.98
C HIS A 49 30.72 6.61 -21.42
N GLY A 50 29.82 6.83 -20.46
CA GLY A 50 29.56 8.13 -19.84
C GLY A 50 28.68 9.09 -20.65
N GLY A 51 28.35 8.77 -21.91
CA GLY A 51 27.39 9.53 -22.72
C GLY A 51 25.95 9.07 -22.50
N VAL A 52 24.98 9.98 -22.60
CA VAL A 52 23.55 9.66 -22.54
C VAL A 52 23.08 9.15 -23.90
N LEU A 53 22.62 7.90 -23.97
CA LEU A 53 22.04 7.31 -25.18
C LEU A 53 20.58 7.72 -25.33
N TRP A 54 19.80 7.60 -24.26
CA TRP A 54 18.37 7.86 -24.26
C TRP A 54 17.92 8.25 -22.85
N GLN A 55 17.06 9.28 -22.78
CA GLN A 55 16.51 9.76 -21.52
C GLN A 55 14.99 9.93 -21.62
N PRO A 56 14.22 8.83 -21.54
CA PRO A 56 12.76 8.88 -21.49
C PRO A 56 12.26 9.44 -20.16
N ARG A 57 11.10 10.09 -20.21
CA ARG A 57 10.27 10.28 -19.02
C ARG A 57 9.79 8.92 -18.55
N ALA A 58 9.81 8.69 -17.24
CA ALA A 58 9.45 7.44 -16.63
C ALA A 58 8.36 7.67 -15.58
N GLU A 59 7.28 6.89 -15.65
CA GLU A 59 6.24 6.88 -14.63
C GLU A 59 6.15 5.49 -14.01
N ARG A 60 6.20 5.41 -12.68
CA ARG A 60 6.13 4.14 -11.95
C ARG A 60 4.75 3.51 -12.16
N ILE A 61 4.71 2.28 -12.64
CA ILE A 61 3.47 1.52 -12.87
C ILE A 61 3.10 0.74 -11.62
N ALA A 62 4.06 0.06 -11.02
CA ALA A 62 3.81 -0.89 -9.94
C ALA A 62 5.08 -1.30 -9.20
N ASP A 63 4.85 -1.88 -8.02
CA ASP A 63 5.84 -2.57 -7.19
C ASP A 63 5.37 -4.00 -6.91
N TRP A 64 6.25 -4.98 -7.02
CA TRP A 64 6.01 -6.37 -6.59
C TRP A 64 6.93 -6.71 -5.44
N VAL A 65 6.34 -7.27 -4.38
CA VAL A 65 7.03 -7.68 -3.15
C VAL A 65 7.05 -9.21 -3.12
N PRO A 66 8.19 -9.85 -3.45
CA PRO A 66 8.28 -11.31 -3.58
C PRO A 66 7.87 -12.04 -2.30
N ASP A 67 8.30 -11.54 -1.15
CA ASP A 67 8.03 -12.14 0.17
C ASP A 67 6.52 -12.21 0.50
N LEU A 68 5.74 -11.30 -0.08
CA LEU A 68 4.29 -11.26 0.11
C LEU A 68 3.51 -11.92 -1.02
N GLY A 69 4.15 -12.20 -2.17
CA GLY A 69 3.44 -12.61 -3.39
C GLY A 69 2.41 -11.56 -3.84
N MET A 70 2.71 -10.27 -3.61
CA MET A 70 1.77 -9.17 -3.83
C MET A 70 2.32 -8.16 -4.83
N PHE A 71 1.46 -7.81 -5.79
CA PHE A 71 1.65 -6.74 -6.75
C PHE A 71 0.84 -5.53 -6.32
N TYR A 72 1.48 -4.38 -6.24
CA TYR A 72 0.87 -3.11 -5.85
C TYR A 72 0.95 -2.15 -7.03
N TRP A 73 -0.21 -1.67 -7.48
CA TRP A 73 -0.23 -0.60 -8.47
C TRP A 73 0.33 0.68 -7.85
N TRP A 74 0.82 1.59 -8.70
CA TRP A 74 1.33 2.89 -8.22
C TRP A 74 0.30 3.72 -7.44
N TRP A 75 -1.01 3.49 -7.68
CA TRP A 75 -2.10 4.13 -6.93
C TRP A 75 -2.38 3.44 -5.58
N HIS A 76 -1.68 2.36 -5.23
CA HIS A 76 -1.87 1.71 -3.94
C HIS A 76 -1.55 2.66 -2.79
N GLY A 77 -2.55 2.93 -1.94
CA GLY A 77 -2.41 3.86 -0.82
C GLY A 77 -2.33 5.33 -1.22
N ALA A 78 -2.43 5.64 -2.52
CA ALA A 78 -2.51 7.00 -3.02
C ALA A 78 -3.93 7.53 -2.77
N LYS A 79 -4.05 8.69 -2.12
CA LYS A 79 -5.32 9.40 -2.05
C LYS A 79 -5.60 9.97 -3.45
N PHE A 80 -6.62 9.46 -4.15
CA PHE A 80 -6.98 9.89 -5.51
C PHE A 80 -7.14 11.42 -5.69
N ALA A 81 -7.36 12.17 -4.62
CA ALA A 81 -7.49 13.62 -4.62
C ALA A 81 -6.18 14.42 -4.79
N GLU A 82 -5.01 13.80 -4.64
CA GLU A 82 -3.73 14.53 -4.52
C GLU A 82 -2.84 14.45 -5.78
N PHE A 83 -3.26 13.76 -6.85
CA PHE A 83 -2.39 13.54 -8.02
C PHE A 83 -2.90 14.27 -9.27
N PRO A 84 -2.04 15.03 -9.98
CA PRO A 84 -2.36 15.47 -11.33
C PRO A 84 -2.62 14.26 -12.23
N ARG A 85 -3.59 14.37 -13.17
CA ARG A 85 -4.00 13.31 -14.11
C ARG A 85 -2.81 12.47 -14.59
N SER A 86 -2.68 11.27 -14.04
CA SER A 86 -1.62 10.34 -14.39
C SER A 86 -1.95 9.69 -15.73
N LYS A 87 -0.95 9.40 -16.58
CA LYS A 87 -1.22 8.60 -17.79
C LYS A 87 -1.72 7.20 -17.44
N LEU A 88 -1.47 6.79 -16.20
CA LEU A 88 -1.82 5.49 -15.67
C LEU A 88 -3.31 5.32 -15.34
N ASP A 89 -4.08 6.41 -15.31
CA ASP A 89 -5.55 6.38 -15.19
C ASP A 89 -6.21 5.58 -16.34
N VAL A 90 -5.50 5.48 -17.48
CA VAL A 90 -5.92 4.65 -18.62
C VAL A 90 -6.00 3.17 -18.24
N ILE A 91 -5.06 2.66 -17.44
CA ILE A 91 -5.06 1.24 -17.02
C ILE A 91 -6.33 0.95 -16.23
N TYR A 92 -6.64 1.82 -15.26
CA TYR A 92 -7.82 1.67 -14.41
C TYR A 92 -9.11 1.71 -15.25
N ARG A 93 -9.22 2.70 -16.16
CA ARG A 93 -10.39 2.84 -17.05
C ARG A 93 -10.55 1.64 -17.98
N GLU A 94 -9.47 1.17 -18.60
CA GLU A 94 -9.54 -0.03 -19.45
C GLU A 94 -9.85 -1.29 -18.62
N GLY A 95 -9.34 -1.37 -17.38
CA GLY A 95 -9.73 -2.40 -16.42
C GLY A 95 -11.24 -2.46 -16.18
N GLN A 96 -11.87 -1.30 -16.01
CA GLN A 96 -13.33 -1.21 -15.91
C GLN A 96 -14.03 -1.64 -17.22
N ASN A 97 -13.55 -1.15 -18.37
CA ASN A 97 -14.13 -1.48 -19.68
C ASN A 97 -14.10 -2.99 -19.96
N TYR A 98 -12.99 -3.65 -19.64
CA TYR A 98 -12.84 -5.10 -19.82
C TYR A 98 -13.38 -5.92 -18.66
N ALA A 99 -13.88 -5.30 -17.58
CA ALA A 99 -14.23 -5.94 -16.32
C ALA A 99 -13.12 -6.90 -15.83
N LEU A 100 -11.92 -6.34 -15.67
CA LEU A 100 -10.72 -6.99 -15.13
C LEU A 100 -10.43 -6.39 -13.74
N SER A 101 -10.88 -7.09 -12.70
CA SER A 101 -10.75 -6.63 -11.31
C SER A 101 -9.31 -6.28 -10.93
N GLU A 102 -8.35 -7.06 -11.42
CA GLU A 102 -6.93 -6.95 -11.13
C GLU A 102 -6.32 -5.62 -11.61
N LEU A 103 -6.93 -4.95 -12.60
CA LEU A 103 -6.50 -3.64 -13.08
C LEU A 103 -7.20 -2.48 -12.35
N THR A 104 -8.17 -2.79 -11.50
CA THR A 104 -9.02 -1.80 -10.79
C THR A 104 -8.89 -1.87 -9.27
N THR A 105 -8.23 -2.89 -8.74
CA THR A 105 -7.89 -2.97 -7.32
C THR A 105 -6.58 -2.24 -7.03
N ASP A 106 -6.32 -1.94 -5.76
CA ASP A 106 -5.05 -1.32 -5.36
C ASP A 106 -3.89 -2.33 -5.39
N SER A 107 -4.19 -3.60 -5.13
CA SER A 107 -3.22 -4.68 -5.13
C SER A 107 -3.81 -5.97 -5.72
N VAL A 108 -2.92 -6.83 -6.19
CA VAL A 108 -3.23 -8.11 -6.84
C VAL A 108 -2.32 -9.18 -6.26
N GLY A 109 -2.85 -10.38 -6.04
CA GLY A 109 -1.99 -11.53 -5.73
C GLY A 109 -1.21 -11.93 -6.98
N ALA A 110 0.11 -11.87 -6.91
CA ALA A 110 1.03 -12.31 -7.94
C ALA A 110 2.09 -13.17 -7.27
N GLU A 111 1.84 -14.49 -7.22
CA GLU A 111 2.66 -15.44 -6.47
C GLU A 111 4.05 -15.64 -7.10
N SER A 112 4.19 -15.28 -8.39
CA SER A 112 5.44 -15.36 -9.13
C SER A 112 5.80 -14.02 -9.76
N LEU A 113 7.09 -13.88 -10.09
CA LEU A 113 7.58 -12.76 -10.88
C LEU A 113 6.93 -12.73 -12.27
N GLU A 114 6.66 -13.89 -12.86
CA GLU A 114 6.04 -14.03 -14.19
C GLU A 114 4.62 -13.43 -14.21
N ASP A 115 3.85 -13.64 -13.13
CA ASP A 115 2.52 -13.05 -12.97
C ASP A 115 2.60 -11.51 -12.86
N ALA A 116 3.58 -10.99 -12.13
CA ALA A 116 3.82 -9.55 -12.02
C ALA A 116 4.29 -8.94 -13.35
N GLU A 117 5.14 -9.64 -14.10
CA GLU A 117 5.58 -9.25 -15.44
C GLU A 117 4.41 -9.23 -16.43
N LEU A 118 3.52 -10.21 -16.37
CA LEU A 118 2.32 -10.28 -17.21
C LEU A 118 1.38 -9.09 -16.97
N LEU A 119 1.12 -8.72 -15.71
CA LEU A 119 0.35 -7.52 -15.36
C LEU A 119 1.01 -6.24 -15.89
N THR A 120 2.34 -6.16 -15.78
CA THR A 120 3.10 -4.99 -16.21
C THR A 120 3.14 -4.87 -17.73
N HIS A 121 3.27 -5.97 -18.46
CA HIS A 121 3.21 -6.02 -19.92
C HIS A 121 1.84 -5.59 -20.45
N LEU A 122 0.77 -6.05 -19.80
CA LEU A 122 -0.57 -5.60 -20.10
C LEU A 122 -0.69 -4.08 -19.90
N ALA A 123 -0.20 -3.57 -18.76
CA ALA A 123 -0.17 -2.13 -18.49
C ALA A 123 0.63 -1.34 -19.54
N LEU A 124 1.81 -1.83 -19.95
CA LEU A 124 2.65 -1.22 -20.98
C LEU A 124 1.85 -0.98 -22.28
N GLN A 125 1.10 -2.00 -22.71
CA GLN A 125 0.30 -1.92 -23.94
C GLN A 125 -0.88 -0.96 -23.81
N LEU A 126 -1.61 -1.00 -22.69
CA LEU A 126 -2.74 -0.10 -22.45
C LEU A 126 -2.30 1.37 -22.42
N LEU A 127 -1.11 1.64 -21.89
CA LEU A 127 -0.52 2.98 -21.83
C LEU A 127 0.05 3.48 -23.16
N ARG A 128 0.28 2.58 -24.12
CA ARG A 128 1.05 2.86 -25.33
C ARG A 128 2.42 3.48 -25.02
N ALA A 129 3.07 2.96 -23.98
CA ALA A 129 4.40 3.40 -23.60
C ALA A 129 5.45 2.93 -24.63
N ASP A 130 6.57 3.66 -24.71
CA ASP A 130 7.66 3.37 -25.64
C ASP A 130 8.59 2.24 -25.16
N GLY A 131 8.48 1.88 -23.88
CA GLY A 131 9.28 0.84 -23.26
C GLY A 131 9.00 0.67 -21.78
N LEU A 132 9.70 -0.28 -21.16
CA LEU A 132 9.61 -0.65 -19.77
C LEU A 132 11.00 -0.61 -19.13
N TYR A 133 11.12 0.07 -17.99
CA TYR A 133 12.30 -0.01 -17.14
C TYR A 133 11.96 -0.78 -15.87
N ARG A 134 12.87 -1.68 -15.48
CA ARG A 134 12.74 -2.50 -14.29
C ARG A 134 13.88 -2.16 -13.33
N SER A 135 13.52 -1.77 -12.12
CA SER A 135 14.45 -1.58 -11.01
C SER A 135 14.29 -2.73 -10.01
N ARG A 136 15.40 -3.33 -9.58
CA ARG A 136 15.39 -4.41 -8.59
C ARG A 136 16.09 -3.93 -7.32
N ALA A 137 15.34 -3.85 -6.24
CA ALA A 137 15.87 -3.70 -4.89
C ALA A 137 15.91 -5.07 -4.19
N VAL A 138 16.36 -5.09 -2.94
CA VAL A 138 16.49 -6.33 -2.15
C VAL A 138 15.12 -6.95 -1.85
N ASP A 139 14.12 -6.11 -1.54
CA ASP A 139 12.80 -6.49 -1.04
C ASP A 139 11.68 -6.34 -2.07
N ARG A 140 11.97 -5.73 -3.23
CA ARG A 140 10.94 -5.40 -4.23
C ARG A 140 11.48 -5.27 -5.64
N VAL A 141 10.58 -5.45 -6.60
CA VAL A 141 10.79 -5.14 -8.00
C VAL A 141 9.84 -4.02 -8.39
N SER A 142 10.38 -2.94 -8.95
CA SER A 142 9.61 -1.78 -9.41
C SER A 142 9.64 -1.69 -10.93
N TRP A 143 8.50 -1.37 -11.54
CA TRP A 143 8.40 -1.16 -12.98
C TRP A 143 7.99 0.26 -13.31
N PHE A 144 8.57 0.79 -14.39
CA PHE A 144 8.35 2.14 -14.87
C PHE A 144 8.03 2.12 -16.36
N ALA A 145 6.92 2.74 -16.75
CA ALA A 145 6.57 2.98 -18.15
C ALA A 145 7.43 4.12 -18.68
N LEU A 146 8.04 3.91 -19.85
CA LEU A 146 8.88 4.89 -20.52
C LEU A 146 8.09 5.63 -21.59
N PHE A 147 8.18 6.95 -21.59
CA PHE A 147 7.48 7.83 -22.53
C PHE A 147 8.45 8.84 -23.15
N GLY A 148 8.46 8.88 -24.48
CA GLY A 148 9.25 9.81 -25.27
C GLY A 148 10.74 9.74 -24.95
N GLY A 149 11.39 10.90 -24.97
CA GLY A 149 12.83 11.06 -24.75
C GLY A 149 13.58 11.22 -26.07
N GLY A 150 14.20 12.38 -26.26
CA GLY A 150 15.21 12.55 -27.28
C GLY A 150 16.47 11.77 -26.91
N ALA A 151 17.28 11.40 -27.90
CA ALA A 151 18.71 11.30 -27.63
C ALA A 151 19.12 12.67 -27.09
N SER A 152 19.78 12.72 -25.94
CA SER A 152 20.41 13.97 -25.52
C SER A 152 21.37 14.34 -26.65
N GLU A 153 21.04 15.36 -27.44
CA GLU A 153 22.00 15.93 -28.37
C GLU A 153 23.19 16.33 -27.50
N ALA A 154 24.28 15.56 -27.59
CA ALA A 154 25.57 15.98 -27.10
C ALA A 154 25.75 17.44 -27.55
N PRO A 155 26.25 18.36 -26.68
CA PRO A 155 26.22 19.78 -26.92
C PRO A 155 26.76 20.06 -28.31
N ARG A 156 25.85 20.30 -29.27
CA ARG A 156 26.21 20.68 -30.62
C ARG A 156 26.83 22.05 -30.45
N MET A 157 28.16 22.11 -30.61
CA MET A 157 28.81 23.37 -30.93
C MET A 157 27.99 24.01 -32.04
N VAL A 158 27.54 25.21 -31.73
CA VAL A 158 26.68 26.05 -32.56
C VAL A 158 27.15 26.02 -34.01
N SER A 159 26.36 25.40 -34.87
CA SER A 159 26.35 25.71 -36.29
C SER A 159 24.94 26.17 -36.62
N ASP A 160 24.80 27.48 -36.82
CA ASP A 160 23.62 28.12 -37.35
C ASP A 160 23.13 27.37 -38.59
N GLY A 161 21.83 27.07 -38.64
CA GLY A 161 21.26 26.35 -39.77
C GLY A 161 19.79 25.99 -39.62
N SER A 162 18.96 27.02 -39.53
CA SER A 162 17.54 27.07 -39.93
C SER A 162 16.95 25.80 -40.54
N SER A 163 15.90 25.23 -39.92
CA SER A 163 14.81 24.55 -40.64
C SER A 163 13.61 24.27 -39.73
N LEU A 164 12.60 25.13 -39.85
CA LEU A 164 11.21 24.89 -39.47
C LEU A 164 10.67 23.61 -40.12
N ARG A 165 10.13 22.67 -39.33
CA ARG A 165 8.93 21.87 -39.69
C ARG A 165 8.19 21.43 -38.42
N ASP A 166 7.03 22.05 -38.22
CA ASP A 166 5.96 21.54 -37.37
C ASP A 166 5.33 20.30 -38.02
N THR A 167 5.19 19.22 -37.26
CA THR A 167 4.24 18.14 -37.56
C THR A 167 3.49 17.75 -36.30
N ASN A 168 2.33 18.38 -36.12
CA ASN A 168 1.26 17.88 -35.26
C ASN A 168 0.72 16.57 -35.85
N ILE A 169 0.91 15.45 -35.14
CA ILE A 169 0.19 14.20 -35.41
C ILE A 169 -0.81 13.99 -34.29
N THR A 170 -2.06 14.36 -34.55
CA THR A 170 -3.22 13.99 -33.74
C THR A 170 -3.71 12.64 -34.25
N SER A 171 -3.24 11.55 -33.65
CA SER A 171 -3.69 10.20 -34.03
C SER A 171 -5.08 9.91 -33.45
N ALA A 172 -6.06 9.80 -34.36
CA ALA A 172 -7.42 9.37 -34.09
C ALA A 172 -7.46 7.97 -33.45
N SER A 173 -8.31 7.83 -32.43
CA SER A 173 -8.60 6.56 -31.77
C SER A 173 -9.44 5.67 -32.69
N GLN A 174 -8.80 4.72 -33.38
CA GLN A 174 -9.51 3.65 -34.08
C GLN A 174 -9.76 2.51 -33.09
N ARG A 175 -11.04 2.29 -32.76
CA ARG A 175 -11.50 1.06 -32.11
C ARG A 175 -11.42 -0.10 -33.12
N PRO A 176 -10.91 -1.28 -32.75
CA PRO A 176 -10.99 -2.44 -33.62
C PRO A 176 -12.44 -2.96 -33.73
N ALA A 177 -12.86 -3.27 -34.95
CA ALA A 177 -14.24 -3.52 -35.37
C ALA A 177 -14.88 -4.84 -34.87
N TRP A 178 -14.18 -5.65 -34.07
CA TRP A 178 -14.69 -6.95 -33.59
C TRP A 178 -15.40 -6.87 -32.22
N LEU A 179 -15.63 -5.67 -31.68
CA LEU A 179 -16.21 -5.44 -30.35
C LEU A 179 -17.60 -4.77 -30.38
N THR A 180 -18.26 -4.71 -31.53
CA THR A 180 -19.64 -4.21 -31.64
C THR A 180 -20.61 -5.38 -31.50
N THR A 181 -21.03 -5.69 -30.28
CA THR A 181 -22.25 -6.48 -30.06
C THR A 181 -23.42 -5.51 -29.89
N ASP A 182 -24.23 -5.38 -30.94
CA ASP A 182 -25.55 -4.75 -30.85
C ASP A 182 -26.49 -5.55 -29.94
N PRO A 183 -27.35 -4.89 -29.16
CA PRO A 183 -28.36 -5.53 -28.33
C PRO A 183 -29.73 -5.42 -29.00
N HIS A 184 -30.26 -6.52 -29.52
CA HIS A 184 -31.71 -6.71 -29.64
C HIS A 184 -32.02 -8.21 -29.67
N GLU A 185 -32.62 -8.72 -28.59
CA GLU A 185 -33.87 -9.46 -28.70
C GLU A 185 -34.56 -9.65 -27.34
N THR A 186 -35.85 -9.37 -27.38
CA THR A 186 -36.88 -9.41 -26.34
C THR A 186 -37.26 -10.82 -25.91
N GLY A 187 -37.65 -11.03 -24.65
CA GLY A 187 -38.42 -12.23 -24.30
C GLY A 187 -38.59 -12.51 -22.80
N VAL A 188 -39.82 -12.29 -22.33
CA VAL A 188 -40.38 -12.52 -20.98
C VAL A 188 -40.14 -13.92 -20.40
N GLY A 189 -39.85 -14.01 -19.10
CA GLY A 189 -39.91 -15.26 -18.33
C GLY A 189 -39.86 -15.04 -16.80
N ILE A 190 -40.97 -15.37 -16.14
CA ILE A 190 -41.23 -15.17 -14.70
C ILE A 190 -40.69 -16.34 -13.87
N GLY A 191 -39.81 -16.05 -12.89
CA GLY A 191 -39.57 -16.78 -11.62
C GLY A 191 -38.82 -18.13 -11.65
N PRO A 192 -38.41 -18.70 -10.49
CA PRO A 192 -38.44 -18.18 -9.12
C PRO A 192 -37.05 -18.05 -8.44
N SER A 193 -37.05 -17.38 -7.29
CA SER A 193 -35.95 -17.23 -6.33
C SER A 193 -35.07 -18.48 -6.14
N PHE A 194 -33.76 -18.29 -6.28
CA PHE A 194 -32.76 -19.23 -5.77
C PHE A 194 -31.88 -18.51 -4.75
N VAL A 195 -31.99 -18.95 -3.50
CA VAL A 195 -31.13 -18.55 -2.38
C VAL A 195 -29.84 -19.35 -2.49
N PRO A 196 -28.64 -18.75 -2.50
CA PRO A 196 -27.42 -19.53 -2.36
C PRO A 196 -27.23 -19.92 -0.89
N ALA A 197 -27.02 -21.23 -0.69
CA ALA A 197 -26.67 -21.83 0.57
C ALA A 197 -25.35 -21.28 1.12
N ALA A 198 -25.34 -20.97 2.41
CA ALA A 198 -24.17 -20.61 3.19
C ALA A 198 -23.22 -21.82 3.33
N VAL A 199 -21.99 -21.70 2.82
CA VAL A 199 -20.88 -22.58 3.19
C VAL A 199 -19.61 -21.75 3.32
N GLY A 200 -19.18 -21.57 4.57
CA GLY A 200 -17.99 -20.81 4.96
C GLY A 200 -18.20 -20.28 6.37
N ALA A 201 -17.85 -21.10 7.37
CA ALA A 201 -17.93 -20.70 8.77
C ALA A 201 -17.20 -19.37 8.99
N PRO A 202 -17.81 -18.36 9.64
CA PRO A 202 -17.11 -17.12 9.90
C PRO A 202 -15.95 -17.37 10.86
N LYS A 203 -14.75 -16.93 10.45
CA LYS A 203 -13.67 -16.63 11.40
C LYS A 203 -14.25 -15.77 12.53
N THR A 204 -13.78 -16.03 13.74
CA THR A 204 -14.26 -15.57 15.04
C THR A 204 -14.62 -14.08 15.08
N ALA A 205 -15.85 -13.74 14.72
CA ALA A 205 -16.38 -12.39 14.85
C ALA A 205 -16.68 -12.09 16.33
N TRP A 206 -16.01 -11.10 16.92
CA TRP A 206 -16.29 -10.68 18.29
C TRP A 206 -17.28 -9.53 18.32
N SER A 207 -18.22 -9.54 19.26
CA SER A 207 -19.11 -8.40 19.51
C SER A 207 -18.53 -7.50 20.62
N VAL A 208 -18.55 -6.19 20.37
CA VAL A 208 -18.19 -5.12 21.29
C VAL A 208 -19.45 -4.32 21.60
N ALA A 209 -19.78 -4.14 22.87
CA ALA A 209 -20.89 -3.27 23.28
C ALA A 209 -20.54 -1.78 23.03
N PRO A 210 -21.50 -0.93 22.64
CA PRO A 210 -21.25 0.49 22.46
C PRO A 210 -20.86 1.12 23.81
N PRO A 211 -19.98 2.14 23.81
CA PRO A 211 -19.71 2.89 25.03
C PRO A 211 -20.99 3.57 25.52
N PRO A 212 -21.20 3.71 26.84
CA PRO A 212 -22.32 4.46 27.37
C PRO A 212 -22.24 5.91 26.87
N ARG A 213 -23.32 6.41 26.24
CA ARG A 213 -23.48 7.83 25.93
C ARG A 213 -23.58 8.58 27.25
N ASN A 214 -22.50 9.24 27.67
CA ASN A 214 -22.56 10.15 28.80
C ASN A 214 -23.44 11.36 28.44
N PRO A 215 -24.57 11.60 29.12
CA PRO A 215 -25.21 12.89 29.06
C PRO A 215 -24.29 13.91 29.73
N SER A 216 -24.08 15.02 29.04
CA SER A 216 -23.37 16.22 29.51
C SER A 216 -23.73 16.62 30.94
N GLY A 217 -22.73 16.86 31.79
CA GLY A 217 -22.91 17.55 33.06
C GLY A 217 -21.66 17.54 33.96
N GLU A 218 -21.20 18.73 34.30
CA GLU A 218 -20.32 19.08 35.44
C GLU A 218 -18.79 18.99 35.26
N ARG A 219 -18.24 20.17 34.96
CA ARG A 219 -16.89 20.61 35.32
C ARG A 219 -16.73 20.57 36.84
N ALA A 220 -15.98 19.61 37.37
CA ALA A 220 -15.38 19.72 38.70
C ALA A 220 -13.94 20.23 38.54
N ALA A 221 -13.72 21.47 38.96
CA ALA A 221 -12.39 22.02 39.17
C ALA A 221 -11.78 21.38 40.43
N LEU A 222 -10.66 20.69 40.28
CA LEU A 222 -9.82 20.25 41.40
C LEU A 222 -8.41 20.82 41.22
N LEU A 223 -8.17 21.90 41.97
CA LEU A 223 -6.84 22.45 42.24
C LEU A 223 -6.06 21.45 43.10
N GLY A 224 -5.23 20.64 42.46
CA GLY A 224 -4.22 19.82 43.12
C GLY A 224 -2.92 20.60 43.28
N VAL A 225 -2.68 21.15 44.47
CA VAL A 225 -1.40 21.72 44.90
C VAL A 225 -0.33 20.61 44.88
N ARG A 226 0.68 20.74 44.01
CA ARG A 226 1.87 19.89 44.02
C ARG A 226 2.93 20.52 44.93
N THR A 227 3.14 19.93 46.10
CA THR A 227 4.31 20.18 46.95
C THR A 227 5.53 19.44 46.39
N MET A 228 6.64 20.14 46.18
CA MET A 228 7.94 19.53 45.84
C MET A 228 8.54 18.81 47.05
N PRO A 229 9.17 17.64 46.88
CA PRO A 229 9.98 17.03 47.93
C PRO A 229 11.31 17.80 48.08
N PRO A 230 11.92 17.83 49.30
CA PRO A 230 13.18 18.50 49.54
C PRO A 230 14.35 17.76 48.85
N LEU A 231 15.28 18.54 48.31
CA LEU A 231 16.56 18.06 47.79
C LEU A 231 17.43 17.59 48.96
N ASP A 232 17.68 16.29 49.03
CA ASP A 232 18.66 15.69 49.94
C ASP A 232 20.05 15.85 49.31
N LEU A 233 20.82 16.82 49.80
CA LEU A 233 22.22 17.04 49.47
C LEU A 233 23.08 16.29 50.47
N SER A 234 23.14 14.96 50.34
CA SER A 234 24.13 14.14 51.02
C SER A 234 25.32 13.88 50.08
N PRO A 235 26.55 14.32 50.41
CA PRO A 235 27.74 14.01 49.61
C PRO A 235 28.15 12.56 49.83
N GLU A 236 28.06 11.73 48.80
CA GLU A 236 28.63 10.37 48.82
C GLU A 236 30.16 10.44 48.86
N PRO A 237 30.83 9.62 49.70
CA PRO A 237 32.27 9.51 49.72
C PRO A 237 32.78 8.82 48.45
N MET A 238 33.70 9.48 47.76
CA MET A 238 34.52 8.92 46.68
C MET A 238 35.21 7.64 47.17
N LEU A 239 34.70 6.49 46.76
CA LEU A 239 35.41 5.21 46.82
C LEU A 239 35.90 4.84 45.43
N ASP A 240 37.15 4.43 45.42
CA ASP A 240 38.05 4.26 44.28
C ASP A 240 37.45 3.56 43.06
N ALA A 241 37.73 4.17 41.90
CA ALA A 241 37.49 3.63 40.59
C ALA A 241 38.37 2.39 40.34
N ILE A 242 37.81 1.21 40.57
CA ILE A 242 38.37 -0.04 40.03
C ILE A 242 38.17 -0.02 38.51
N PRO A 243 39.23 -0.11 37.68
CA PRO A 243 39.11 -0.18 36.24
C PRO A 243 38.36 -1.47 35.85
N LYS A 244 37.08 -1.30 35.50
CA LYS A 244 36.20 -2.38 35.04
C LYS A 244 36.69 -2.84 33.67
N ALA A 245 37.37 -3.99 33.64
CA ALA A 245 37.84 -4.61 32.41
C ALA A 245 36.71 -4.69 31.36
N PRO A 246 37.00 -4.46 30.07
CA PRO A 246 36.00 -4.53 29.01
C PRO A 246 35.40 -5.94 28.96
N ARG A 247 34.14 -6.07 29.42
CA ARG A 247 33.37 -7.30 29.26
C ARG A 247 33.21 -7.55 27.77
N ALA A 248 33.70 -8.71 27.31
CA ALA A 248 33.45 -9.19 25.97
C ALA A 248 31.93 -9.17 25.68
N PRO A 249 31.51 -8.72 24.48
CA PRO A 249 30.10 -8.69 24.12
C PRO A 249 29.55 -10.11 24.19
N THR A 250 28.67 -10.34 25.15
CA THR A 250 27.96 -11.62 25.28
C THR A 250 27.10 -11.77 24.02
N PRO A 251 27.19 -12.89 23.28
CA PRO A 251 26.38 -13.09 22.09
C PRO A 251 24.89 -12.94 22.46
N PRO A 252 24.09 -12.25 21.62
CA PRO A 252 22.67 -12.07 21.90
C PRO A 252 22.01 -13.44 22.05
N PRO A 253 21.11 -13.62 23.04
CA PRO A 253 20.42 -14.88 23.21
C PRO A 253 19.67 -15.25 21.91
N PRO A 254 19.63 -16.54 21.54
CA PRO A 254 18.93 -16.98 20.34
C PRO A 254 17.49 -16.52 20.39
N GLN A 255 17.04 -15.84 19.32
CA GLN A 255 15.65 -15.42 19.19
C GLN A 255 14.78 -16.66 19.08
N VAL A 256 13.97 -16.92 20.11
CA VAL A 256 12.97 -17.99 20.06
C VAL A 256 11.89 -17.52 19.09
N ASN A 257 11.82 -18.14 17.90
CA ASN A 257 10.74 -17.92 16.95
C ASN A 257 9.44 -18.49 17.53
N LEU A 258 8.73 -17.66 18.29
CA LEU A 258 7.39 -17.97 18.78
C LEU A 258 6.39 -17.86 17.61
N PRO A 259 5.39 -18.74 17.52
CA PRO A 259 4.37 -18.66 16.49
C PRO A 259 3.57 -17.36 16.63
N ILE A 260 3.35 -16.67 15.51
CA ILE A 260 2.50 -15.49 15.45
C ILE A 260 1.05 -15.94 15.41
N ARG A 261 0.25 -15.45 16.37
CA ARG A 261 -1.21 -15.67 16.46
C ARG A 261 -1.96 -14.35 16.59
N GLU A 262 -3.27 -14.38 16.42
CA GLU A 262 -4.13 -13.24 16.74
C GLU A 262 -4.07 -12.96 18.26
N PRO A 263 -4.01 -11.68 18.70
CA PRO A 263 -4.08 -11.36 20.12
C PRO A 263 -5.36 -11.88 20.74
N ALA A 264 -5.25 -12.33 21.99
CA ALA A 264 -6.43 -12.75 22.74
C ALA A 264 -7.47 -11.63 22.78
N ARG A 265 -8.75 -12.00 22.66
CA ARG A 265 -9.88 -11.06 22.64
C ARG A 265 -9.78 -10.05 23.78
N GLU A 266 -9.52 -10.52 25.00
CA GLU A 266 -9.44 -9.67 26.20
C GLU A 266 -8.34 -8.61 26.12
N ILE A 267 -7.24 -8.90 25.43
CA ILE A 267 -6.12 -7.98 25.19
C ILE A 267 -6.48 -6.94 24.12
N PHE A 268 -7.22 -7.35 23.07
CA PHE A 268 -7.60 -6.48 21.96
C PHE A 268 -8.81 -5.57 22.26
N MET A 269 -9.76 -6.03 23.08
CA MET A 269 -11.04 -5.34 23.33
C MET A 269 -10.92 -3.86 23.75
N PRO A 270 -9.97 -3.45 24.61
CA PRO A 270 -9.79 -2.03 24.97
C PRO A 270 -9.43 -1.14 23.77
N VAL A 271 -8.65 -1.66 22.81
CA VAL A 271 -8.30 -0.95 21.57
C VAL A 271 -9.55 -0.75 20.72
N ALA A 272 -10.35 -1.80 20.54
CA ALA A 272 -11.60 -1.72 19.78
C ALA A 272 -12.60 -0.72 20.40
N GLN A 273 -12.78 -0.75 21.71
CA GLN A 273 -13.69 0.16 22.42
C GLN A 273 -13.26 1.63 22.26
N THR A 274 -11.96 1.89 22.41
CA THR A 274 -11.43 3.26 22.29
C THR A 274 -11.52 3.76 20.84
N ALA A 275 -11.21 2.91 19.86
CA ALA A 275 -11.37 3.24 18.45
C ALA A 275 -12.83 3.55 18.10
N LEU A 276 -13.79 2.77 18.61
CA LEU A 276 -15.21 3.04 18.41
C LEU A 276 -15.67 4.35 19.04
N ALA A 277 -15.12 4.72 20.20
CA ALA A 277 -15.41 6.02 20.82
C ALA A 277 -14.89 7.19 19.96
N ASP A 278 -13.67 7.07 19.43
CA ASP A 278 -13.07 8.07 18.52
C ASP A 278 -13.88 8.20 17.22
N ILE A 279 -14.27 7.07 16.62
CA ILE A 279 -15.10 7.04 15.41
C ILE A 279 -16.47 7.64 15.71
N ALA A 280 -17.16 7.24 16.79
CA ALA A 280 -18.50 7.72 17.10
C ALA A 280 -18.55 9.25 17.36
N THR A 281 -17.44 9.83 17.83
CA THR A 281 -17.32 11.27 18.06
C THR A 281 -17.21 12.05 16.75
N THR A 282 -16.56 11.48 15.73
CA THR A 282 -16.24 12.19 14.48
C THR A 282 -17.15 11.79 13.31
N VAL A 283 -17.54 10.52 13.24
CA VAL A 283 -18.36 9.90 12.19
C VAL A 283 -19.49 9.09 12.84
N PRO A 284 -20.58 9.74 13.29
CA PRO A 284 -21.65 9.09 14.07
C PRO A 284 -22.40 7.97 13.32
N GLN A 285 -22.37 7.99 11.99
CA GLN A 285 -23.03 7.02 11.11
C GLN A 285 -22.02 6.30 10.21
N PHE A 286 -20.92 5.81 10.77
CA PHE A 286 -19.94 5.07 9.99
C PHE A 286 -20.49 3.71 9.54
N ALA A 287 -20.23 3.32 8.28
CA ALA A 287 -20.63 2.03 7.72
C ALA A 287 -19.61 0.92 8.05
N GLN A 288 -18.33 1.25 8.04
CA GLN A 288 -17.24 0.35 8.38
C GLN A 288 -16.02 1.18 8.82
N ALA A 289 -15.19 0.64 9.69
CA ALA A 289 -13.91 1.24 10.02
C ALA A 289 -12.77 0.21 10.03
N LEU A 290 -11.55 0.70 9.92
CA LEU A 290 -10.33 -0.08 9.93
C LEU A 290 -9.34 0.56 10.93
N VAL A 291 -8.89 -0.25 11.88
CA VAL A 291 -7.78 0.07 12.78
C VAL A 291 -6.56 -0.69 12.30
N VAL A 292 -5.46 -0.01 12.05
CA VAL A 292 -4.18 -0.65 11.69
C VAL A 292 -3.13 -0.28 12.72
N VAL A 293 -2.51 -1.28 13.35
CA VAL A 293 -1.36 -1.10 14.25
C VAL A 293 -0.13 -1.70 13.57
N ARG A 294 0.90 -0.89 13.34
CA ARG A 294 2.20 -1.35 12.82
C ARG A 294 3.26 -1.26 13.91
N VAL A 295 4.08 -2.30 14.06
CA VAL A 295 5.18 -2.35 15.02
C VAL A 295 6.50 -2.52 14.28
N GLU A 296 7.36 -1.53 14.39
CA GLU A 296 8.67 -1.47 13.75
C GLU A 296 9.78 -1.59 14.79
N ALA A 297 10.70 -2.53 14.57
CA ALA A 297 11.91 -2.66 15.36
C ALA A 297 12.92 -1.60 14.89
N VAL A 298 13.24 -0.62 15.75
CA VAL A 298 14.21 0.43 15.41
C VAL A 298 15.61 0.04 15.86
N GLN A 299 15.71 -0.58 17.04
CA GLN A 299 16.95 -1.07 17.63
C GLN A 299 16.66 -2.33 18.46
N PRO A 300 17.67 -3.15 18.80
CA PRO A 300 17.49 -4.25 19.73
C PRO A 300 16.86 -3.77 21.05
N GLY A 301 15.63 -4.20 21.32
CA GLY A 301 14.89 -3.81 22.53
C GLY A 301 14.09 -2.51 22.44
N LYS A 302 14.16 -1.76 21.32
CA LYS A 302 13.38 -0.54 21.12
C LYS A 302 12.46 -0.66 19.91
N HIS A 303 11.17 -0.57 20.19
CA HIS A 303 10.11 -0.64 19.18
C HIS A 303 9.45 0.73 19.03
N ARG A 304 9.09 1.07 17.80
CA ARG A 304 8.14 2.14 17.50
C ARG A 304 6.87 1.49 16.97
N PHE A 305 5.74 2.12 17.22
CA PHE A 305 4.49 1.68 16.63
C PHE A 305 3.71 2.87 16.08
N PHE A 306 2.87 2.58 15.10
CA PHE A 306 1.98 3.53 14.46
C PHE A 306 0.57 2.98 14.49
N VAL A 307 -0.41 3.82 14.83
CA VAL A 307 -1.83 3.49 14.76
C VAL A 307 -2.46 4.34 13.68
N GLN A 308 -3.22 3.72 12.79
CA GLN A 308 -4.01 4.39 11.77
C GLN A 308 -5.47 4.02 11.95
N LEU A 309 -6.34 5.02 11.96
CA LEU A 309 -7.78 4.86 12.10
C LEU A 309 -8.47 5.46 10.88
N VAL A 310 -9.23 4.64 10.14
CA VAL A 310 -9.95 5.08 8.95
C VAL A 310 -11.39 4.59 9.06
N ALA A 311 -12.36 5.44 8.74
CA ALA A 311 -13.77 5.10 8.72
C ALA A 311 -14.38 5.42 7.35
N LEU A 312 -15.32 4.60 6.91
CA LEU A 312 -16.27 4.90 5.86
C LEU A 312 -17.50 5.51 6.50
N ASP A 313 -17.91 6.70 6.07
CA ASP A 313 -19.15 7.31 6.56
C ASP A 313 -20.40 6.67 5.91
N GLY A 314 -21.58 7.22 6.21
CA GLY A 314 -22.84 6.72 5.65
C GLY A 314 -23.03 7.03 4.16
N GLY A 315 -22.25 7.97 3.61
CA GLY A 315 -22.21 8.29 2.18
C GLY A 315 -21.25 7.41 1.38
N GLY A 316 -20.38 6.66 2.06
CA GLY A 316 -19.34 5.85 1.45
C GLY A 316 -18.01 6.60 1.27
N ASP A 317 -17.86 7.79 1.86
CA ASP A 317 -16.64 8.56 1.82
C ASP A 317 -15.64 8.04 2.86
N LEU A 318 -14.37 7.96 2.47
CA LEU A 318 -13.27 7.55 3.34
C LEU A 318 -12.75 8.73 4.16
N ILE A 319 -12.88 8.63 5.48
CA ILE A 319 -12.43 9.63 6.44
C ILE A 319 -11.26 9.06 7.25
N SER A 320 -10.10 9.72 7.14
CA SER A 320 -8.95 9.44 8.01
C SER A 320 -9.15 10.15 9.34
N LEU A 321 -9.01 9.42 10.44
CA LEU A 321 -9.20 9.92 11.80
C LEU A 321 -7.84 9.98 12.50
N ASP A 322 -7.58 11.07 13.21
CA ASP A 322 -6.40 11.16 14.07
C ASP A 322 -6.61 10.30 15.32
N PRO A 323 -5.75 9.29 15.58
CA PRO A 323 -5.88 8.44 16.75
C PRO A 323 -5.80 9.26 18.05
N SER A 324 -6.77 9.08 18.95
CA SER A 324 -6.70 9.74 20.26
C SER A 324 -5.52 9.22 21.09
N ARG A 325 -5.11 10.01 22.09
CA ARG A 325 -4.10 9.58 23.05
C ARG A 325 -4.51 8.29 23.77
N ALA A 326 -5.79 8.16 24.11
CA ALA A 326 -6.33 6.96 24.74
C ALA A 326 -6.17 5.73 23.85
N LEU A 327 -6.39 5.86 22.53
CA LEU A 327 -6.22 4.77 21.58
C LEU A 327 -4.75 4.34 21.47
N LEU A 328 -3.81 5.29 21.49
CA LEU A 328 -2.38 5.01 21.49
C LEU A 328 -1.92 4.30 22.77
N ASP A 329 -2.44 4.72 23.93
CA ASP A 329 -2.12 4.09 25.21
C ASP A 329 -2.71 2.66 25.29
N ALA A 330 -3.94 2.45 24.77
CA ALA A 330 -4.55 1.13 24.66
C ALA A 330 -3.74 0.20 23.72
N ALA A 331 -3.29 0.71 22.57
CA ALA A 331 -2.46 -0.07 21.64
C ALA A 331 -1.10 -0.43 22.27
N THR A 332 -0.48 0.49 23.01
CA THR A 332 0.77 0.24 23.75
C THR A 332 0.60 -0.90 24.75
N LYS A 333 -0.51 -0.88 25.50
CA LYS A 333 -0.85 -1.92 26.48
C LYS A 333 -1.08 -3.26 25.80
N MET A 334 -1.86 -3.26 24.71
CA MET A 334 -2.14 -4.46 23.91
C MET A 334 -0.85 -5.12 23.40
N ILE A 335 0.06 -4.37 22.77
CA ILE A 335 1.35 -4.89 22.26
C ILE A 335 2.16 -5.51 23.41
N SER A 336 2.18 -4.85 24.58
CA SER A 336 2.95 -5.31 25.73
C SER A 336 2.37 -6.59 26.34
N ASP A 337 1.05 -6.67 26.49
CA ASP A 337 0.38 -7.82 27.10
C ASP A 337 0.33 -9.02 26.17
N ASP A 338 0.16 -8.80 24.86
CA ASP A 338 0.21 -9.87 23.85
C ASP A 338 1.61 -10.52 23.79
N ALA A 339 2.68 -9.71 23.89
CA ALA A 339 4.03 -10.22 24.02
C ALA A 339 4.25 -11.01 25.32
N ARG A 340 3.63 -10.60 26.44
CA ARG A 340 3.69 -11.32 27.72
C ARG A 340 2.91 -12.64 27.70
N ASP A 341 1.85 -12.72 26.91
CA ASP A 341 1.07 -13.94 26.68
C ASP A 341 1.87 -14.98 25.84
N GLY A 342 3.06 -14.61 25.36
CA GLY A 342 3.92 -15.49 24.56
C GLY A 342 3.48 -15.58 23.10
N ASN A 343 2.82 -14.53 22.59
CA ASN A 343 2.60 -14.39 21.16
C ASN A 343 3.92 -14.01 20.45
N GLY A 344 4.11 -14.53 19.24
CA GLY A 344 5.17 -14.07 18.35
C GLY A 344 5.04 -12.58 18.06
N ARG A 345 6.17 -11.90 17.82
CA ARG A 345 6.16 -10.48 17.48
C ARG A 345 5.63 -10.30 16.06
N TRP A 346 4.41 -9.83 15.93
CA TRP A 346 3.83 -9.41 14.66
C TRP A 346 4.27 -7.99 14.29
N HIS A 347 4.24 -7.70 13.00
CA HIS A 347 4.61 -6.39 12.46
C HIS A 347 3.41 -5.56 12.10
N LYS A 348 2.28 -6.20 11.78
CA LYS A 348 1.04 -5.53 11.41
C LYS A 348 -0.16 -6.26 11.98
N LEU A 349 -1.04 -5.49 12.63
CA LEU A 349 -2.37 -5.91 13.01
C LEU A 349 -3.38 -5.02 12.30
N ALA A 350 -4.37 -5.62 11.66
CA ALA A 350 -5.48 -4.92 11.04
C ALA A 350 -6.80 -5.43 11.64
N ALA A 351 -7.63 -4.53 12.15
CA ALA A 351 -8.93 -4.86 12.72
C ALA A 351 -10.04 -4.10 11.99
N ARG A 352 -10.99 -4.85 11.42
CA ARG A 352 -12.18 -4.30 10.78
C ARG A 352 -13.30 -4.20 11.81
N LEU A 353 -13.85 -3.00 11.94
CA LEU A 353 -14.97 -2.69 12.82
C LEU A 353 -16.21 -2.48 11.94
N ARG A 354 -17.29 -3.24 12.18
CA ARG A 354 -18.58 -3.01 11.52
C ARG A 354 -19.65 -2.74 12.57
N PRO A 355 -20.48 -1.70 12.42
CA PRO A 355 -21.56 -1.43 13.34
C PRO A 355 -22.56 -2.59 13.34
N THR A 356 -23.13 -2.88 14.51
CA THR A 356 -24.20 -3.86 14.70
C THR A 356 -25.24 -3.26 15.64
N ALA A 357 -26.45 -3.84 15.68
CA ALA A 357 -27.50 -3.37 16.59
C ALA A 357 -27.09 -3.38 18.08
N ARG A 358 -26.07 -4.16 18.44
CA ARG A 358 -25.55 -4.30 19.81
C ARG A 358 -24.17 -3.67 20.01
N GLY A 359 -23.69 -2.84 19.07
CA GLY A 359 -22.39 -2.17 19.12
C GLY A 359 -21.59 -2.37 17.84
N ALA A 360 -20.48 -3.12 17.86
CA ALA A 360 -19.72 -3.42 16.65
C ALA A 360 -19.18 -4.85 16.62
N SER A 361 -19.13 -5.45 15.43
CA SER A 361 -18.38 -6.68 15.18
C SER A 361 -16.93 -6.35 14.84
N VAL A 362 -16.00 -7.14 15.38
CA VAL A 362 -14.56 -7.01 15.17
C VAL A 362 -14.05 -8.26 14.45
N ASP A 363 -13.29 -8.05 13.39
CA ASP A 363 -12.55 -9.08 12.65
C ASP A 363 -11.06 -8.66 12.63
N VAL A 364 -10.19 -9.49 13.20
CA VAL A 364 -8.76 -9.18 13.41
C VAL A 364 -7.90 -10.05 12.51
N GLU A 365 -6.93 -9.43 11.86
CA GLU A 365 -5.95 -10.07 11.00
C GLU A 365 -4.55 -9.62 11.41
N VAL A 366 -3.62 -10.57 11.47
CA VAL A 366 -2.23 -10.33 11.89
C VAL A 366 -1.27 -10.81 10.80
N ALA A 367 -0.24 -10.02 10.53
CA ALA A 367 0.83 -10.30 9.56
C ALA A 367 2.22 -9.96 10.10
#